data_AF-A0A6A5F2X0-F1
#
_entry.id   AF-A0A6A5F2X0-F1
#
_cell.length_a   1.000
_cell.length_b   1.000
_cell.length_c   1.000
_cell.angle_alpha   90.00
_cell.angle_beta   90.00
_cell.angle_gamma   90.00
#
_symmetry.space_group_name_H-M   'P 1'
#
loop_
_entity.id
_entity.type
_entity.pdbx_description
1 polymer ?
#
loop_
_entity_poly.entity_id
_entity_poly.type
_entity_poly.pdbx_seq_one_letter_code
_entity_poly.pdbx_strand_id
1 'polypeptide(L)'
;MAGRDRVVHLLTQLASAACRCPAHSNTFHQGVGAATCTVRKTDYAFEMASSNIRYGDGVTAEIGMDLQNLGARKVCVMTDRNLSRLPPVASVLESLSRSGVTYKVYDNVRVEPTDTRSVLATTT
;
A
#
# COMPACT_ATOMS: atom_id res chain seq x y z
N MET A 1 3.02 -44.12 -23.79
CA MET A 1 3.24 -42.68 -24.03
C MET A 1 1.97 -41.82 -23.78
N ALA A 2 1.00 -42.24 -22.95
CA ALA A 2 -0.28 -41.52 -22.78
C ALA A 2 -0.28 -40.35 -21.77
N GLY A 3 0.81 -40.15 -21.02
CA GLY A 3 0.86 -39.14 -19.96
C GLY A 3 1.12 -37.72 -20.46
N ARG A 4 2.00 -37.56 -21.47
CA ARG A 4 2.39 -36.24 -21.99
C ARG A 4 1.23 -35.57 -22.73
N ASP A 5 0.49 -36.34 -23.53
CA ASP A 5 -0.67 -35.83 -24.27
C ASP A 5 -1.79 -35.34 -23.34
N ARG A 6 -2.00 -36.03 -22.21
CA ARG A 6 -2.97 -35.60 -21.19
C ARG A 6 -2.58 -34.29 -20.51
N VAL A 7 -1.28 -34.08 -20.25
CA VAL A 7 -0.79 -32.84 -19.65
C VAL A 7 -0.95 -31.67 -20.62
N VAL A 8 -0.60 -31.87 -21.90
CA VAL A 8 -0.78 -30.84 -22.94
C VAL A 8 -2.26 -30.50 -23.13
N HIS A 9 -3.13 -31.52 -23.14
CA HIS A 9 -4.58 -31.32 -23.24
C HIS A 9 -5.13 -30.52 -22.05
N LEU A 10 -4.71 -30.84 -20.82
CA LEU A 10 -5.12 -30.11 -19.62
C LEU A 10 -4.66 -28.65 -19.64
N LEU A 11 -3.39 -28.40 -20.01
CA LEU A 11 -2.86 -27.04 -20.13
C LEU A 11 -3.62 -26.22 -21.18
N THR A 12 -4.02 -26.85 -22.29
CA THR A 12 -4.81 -26.19 -23.34
C THR A 12 -6.21 -25.83 -22.85
N GLN A 13 -6.85 -26.69 -22.05
CA GLN A 13 -8.16 -26.41 -21.45
C GLN A 13 -8.11 -25.31 -20.37
N LEU A 14 -7.04 -25.29 -19.56
CA LEU A 14 -6.83 -24.24 -18.56
C LEU A 14 -6.60 -22.87 -19.24
N ALA A 15 -5.83 -22.83 -20.33
CA ALA A 15 -5.60 -21.61 -21.10
C ALA A 15 -6.87 -21.07 -21.77
N SER A 16 -7.81 -21.94 -22.17
CA SER A 16 -9.08 -21.50 -22.75
C SER A 16 -10.11 -21.06 -21.69
N ALA A 17 -10.03 -21.60 -20.48
CA ALA A 17 -10.87 -21.21 -19.35
C ALA A 17 -10.36 -19.97 -18.59
N ALA A 18 -9.09 -19.58 -18.80
CA ALA A 18 -8.53 -18.37 -18.22
C ALA A 18 -9.17 -17.12 -18.83
N CYS A 19 -9.61 -16.20 -17.97
CA CYS A 19 -10.25 -14.96 -18.37
C CYS A 19 -9.33 -14.11 -19.27
N ARG A 20 -9.80 -13.79 -20.48
CA ARG A 20 -9.11 -12.91 -21.45
C ARG A 20 -9.38 -11.42 -21.21
N CYS A 21 -9.83 -11.06 -20.02
CA CYS A 21 -10.09 -9.66 -19.70
C CYS A 21 -8.75 -8.96 -19.38
N PRO A 22 -8.53 -7.74 -19.90
CA PRO A 22 -7.29 -6.98 -19.68
C PRO A 22 -6.97 -6.69 -18.21
N ALA A 23 -7.94 -6.84 -17.32
CA ALA A 23 -7.73 -6.68 -15.89
C ALA A 23 -6.93 -7.85 -15.28
N HIS A 24 -7.01 -9.08 -15.82
CA HIS A 24 -6.42 -10.29 -15.20
C HIS A 24 -5.61 -11.18 -16.15
N SER A 25 -5.24 -10.73 -17.37
CA SER A 25 -4.35 -11.50 -18.24
C SER A 25 -2.87 -11.16 -17.97
N ASN A 26 -2.09 -12.14 -17.53
CA ASN A 26 -0.62 -12.05 -17.38
C ASN A 26 0.13 -11.99 -18.73
N THR A 27 -0.50 -11.46 -19.79
CA THR A 27 0.08 -11.36 -21.14
C THR A 27 0.13 -9.90 -21.58
N PHE A 28 0.57 -9.02 -20.69
CA PHE A 28 1.17 -7.77 -21.13
C PHE A 28 2.58 -8.07 -21.62
N HIS A 29 2.78 -8.07 -22.93
CA HIS A 29 3.98 -7.68 -23.68
C HIS A 29 3.99 -8.32 -25.08
N GLN A 30 3.03 -7.97 -25.95
CA GLN A 30 3.25 -8.07 -27.40
C GLN A 30 2.38 -7.04 -28.12
N GLY A 31 2.93 -5.84 -28.31
CA GLY A 31 2.41 -4.83 -29.21
C GLY A 31 3.33 -4.73 -30.43
N VAL A 32 2.81 -5.05 -31.62
CA VAL A 32 3.47 -4.82 -32.91
C VAL A 32 3.02 -3.47 -33.44
N GLY A 33 3.96 -2.57 -33.74
CA GLY A 33 3.69 -1.30 -34.44
C GLY A 33 4.68 -0.20 -34.07
N ALA A 34 5.70 0.00 -34.90
CA ALA A 34 6.67 1.08 -34.79
C ALA A 34 6.01 2.45 -35.08
N ALA A 35 5.99 3.34 -34.08
CA ALA A 35 5.75 4.77 -34.26
C ALA A 35 7.00 5.54 -33.80
N THR A 36 7.56 6.32 -34.73
CA THR A 36 8.81 7.07 -34.53
C THR A 36 8.61 8.28 -33.62
N CYS A 37 9.35 8.25 -32.52
CA CYS A 37 9.58 9.19 -31.42
C CYS A 37 9.16 10.67 -31.58
N THR A 38 8.30 11.15 -30.68
CA THR A 38 8.42 12.52 -30.13
C THR A 38 8.38 12.45 -28.61
N VAL A 39 9.54 12.64 -27.99
CA VAL A 39 9.78 12.85 -26.55
C VAL A 39 9.06 11.85 -25.62
N ARG A 40 9.79 10.87 -25.09
CA ARG A 40 9.36 10.21 -23.85
C ARG A 40 9.30 11.27 -22.74
N LYS A 41 8.13 11.87 -22.52
CA LYS A 41 7.76 12.57 -21.28
C LYS A 41 7.44 11.55 -20.18
N THR A 42 8.27 10.54 -20.05
CA THR A 42 8.18 9.60 -18.94
C THR A 42 9.47 9.77 -18.18
N ASP A 43 9.36 9.97 -16.86
CA ASP A 43 10.51 10.14 -16.00
C ASP A 43 11.55 9.03 -16.29
N TYR A 44 12.80 9.46 -16.48
CA TYR A 44 13.91 8.56 -16.82
C TYR A 44 14.16 7.53 -15.71
N ALA A 45 13.93 7.93 -14.47
CA ALA A 45 13.94 7.07 -13.29
C ALA A 45 13.07 7.70 -12.20
N PHE A 46 12.32 6.87 -11.47
CA PHE A 46 11.62 7.27 -10.25
C PHE A 46 12.04 6.31 -9.12
N GLU A 47 12.53 6.88 -8.02
CA GLU A 47 12.78 6.13 -6.79
C GLU A 47 11.59 6.34 -5.86
N MET A 48 10.93 5.24 -5.51
CA MET A 48 9.90 5.25 -4.49
C MET A 48 10.50 4.69 -3.20
N ALA A 49 11.01 5.58 -2.35
CA ALA A 49 11.36 5.24 -0.97
C ALA A 49 10.06 5.07 -0.17
N SER A 50 9.30 4.01 -0.49
CA SER A 50 7.99 3.79 0.08
C SER A 50 8.09 2.88 1.31
N SER A 51 7.43 3.28 2.39
CA SER A 51 7.06 2.34 3.45
C SER A 51 6.27 1.18 2.85
N ASN A 52 6.24 0.03 3.52
CA ASN A 52 5.41 -1.10 3.12
C ASN A 52 3.95 -0.63 2.98
N ILE A 53 3.44 -0.53 1.73
CA ILE A 53 2.08 -0.07 1.48
C ILE A 53 1.14 -1.25 1.40
N ARG A 54 0.08 -1.22 2.19
CA ARG A 54 -1.04 -2.17 2.11
C ARG A 54 -2.32 -1.41 1.80
N TYR A 55 -3.14 -2.01 0.94
CA TYR A 55 -4.43 -1.47 0.50
C TYR A 55 -5.50 -2.56 0.63
N GLY A 56 -6.71 -2.14 0.96
CA GLY A 56 -7.84 -3.04 1.16
C GLY A 56 -8.73 -2.54 2.28
N ASP A 57 -9.97 -3.00 2.27
CA ASP A 57 -10.88 -2.73 3.38
C ASP A 57 -10.35 -3.36 4.68
N GLY A 58 -10.43 -2.63 5.79
CA GLY A 58 -9.98 -3.11 7.10
C GLY A 58 -8.45 -3.11 7.35
N VAL A 59 -7.60 -2.83 6.36
CA VAL A 59 -6.13 -2.89 6.49
C VAL A 59 -5.60 -1.99 7.62
N THR A 60 -6.25 -0.85 7.89
CA THR A 60 -5.88 0.05 8.99
C THR A 60 -5.88 -0.64 10.36
N ALA A 61 -6.70 -1.67 10.55
CA ALA A 61 -6.78 -2.40 11.82
C ALA A 61 -5.55 -3.28 12.11
N GLU A 62 -4.66 -3.48 11.13
CA GLU A 62 -3.46 -4.32 11.28
C GLU A 62 -2.27 -3.56 11.89
N ILE A 63 -2.29 -2.21 11.87
CA ILE A 63 -1.14 -1.36 12.21
C ILE A 63 -0.54 -1.63 13.60
N GLY A 64 -1.37 -2.01 14.57
CA GLY A 64 -0.94 -2.37 15.91
C GLY A 64 -0.03 -3.60 15.93
N MET A 65 -0.34 -4.62 15.11
CA MET A 65 0.50 -5.81 14.97
C MET A 65 1.81 -5.47 14.27
N ASP A 66 1.78 -4.60 13.26
CA ASP A 66 3.00 -4.17 12.57
C ASP A 66 3.97 -3.45 13.53
N LEU A 67 3.44 -2.54 14.35
CA LEU A 67 4.24 -1.79 15.33
C LEU A 67 4.75 -2.68 16.46
N GLN A 68 3.98 -3.71 16.84
CA GLN A 68 4.45 -4.72 17.77
C GLN A 68 5.60 -5.54 17.18
N ASN A 69 5.49 -5.97 15.92
CA ASN A 69 6.54 -6.69 15.20
C ASN A 69 7.80 -5.84 15.00
N LEU A 70 7.64 -4.53 14.83
CA LEU A 70 8.74 -3.55 14.80
C LEU A 70 9.35 -3.29 16.19
N GLY A 71 8.75 -3.81 17.26
CA GLY A 71 9.20 -3.58 18.64
C GLY A 71 9.01 -2.14 19.13
N ALA A 72 8.14 -1.35 18.49
CA ALA A 72 7.93 0.05 18.81
C ALA A 72 7.45 0.24 20.26
N ARG A 73 8.10 1.15 21.00
CA ARG A 73 7.80 1.42 22.42
C ARG A 73 7.14 2.77 22.67
N LYS A 74 7.43 3.76 21.81
CA LYS A 74 6.93 5.13 21.92
C LYS A 74 6.42 5.56 20.55
N VAL A 75 5.10 5.49 20.37
CA VAL A 75 4.47 5.82 19.09
C VAL A 75 3.80 7.19 19.18
N CYS A 76 3.99 8.01 18.15
CA CYS A 76 3.28 9.27 17.99
C CYS A 76 2.31 9.15 16.82
N VAL A 77 1.02 9.30 17.07
CA VAL A 77 -0.01 9.37 16.04
C VAL A 77 -0.21 10.85 15.70
N MET A 78 0.22 11.25 14.52
CA MET A 78 0.05 12.61 14.02
C MET A 78 -1.15 12.68 13.08
N THR A 79 -2.08 13.59 13.35
CA THR A 79 -3.28 13.80 12.55
C THR A 79 -3.71 15.26 12.63
N ASP A 80 -4.67 15.67 11.80
CA ASP A 80 -5.34 16.96 11.96
C ASP A 80 -6.65 16.83 12.76
N ARG A 81 -7.18 17.97 13.21
CA ARG A 81 -8.35 18.02 14.09
C ARG A 81 -9.64 17.56 13.42
N ASN A 82 -9.70 17.59 12.09
CA ASN A 82 -10.88 17.12 11.36
C ASN A 82 -10.80 15.61 11.21
N LEU A 83 -9.64 15.07 10.81
CA LEU A 83 -9.42 13.64 10.67
C LEU A 83 -9.46 12.88 12.00
N SER A 84 -9.06 13.51 13.11
CA SER A 84 -9.06 12.88 14.44
C SER A 84 -10.45 12.38 14.88
N ARG A 85 -11.51 12.89 14.26
CA ARG A 85 -12.91 12.54 14.53
C ARG A 85 -13.47 11.51 13.54
N LEU A 86 -12.68 11.08 12.57
CA LEU A 86 -13.12 10.19 11.50
C LEU A 86 -12.76 8.73 11.80
N PRO A 87 -13.51 7.77 11.22
CA PRO A 87 -13.27 6.34 11.41
C PRO A 87 -11.82 5.85 11.17
N PRO A 88 -11.05 6.38 10.19
CA PRO A 88 -9.68 5.92 9.96
C PRO A 88 -8.77 6.12 11.17
N VAL A 89 -8.85 7.27 11.84
CA VAL A 89 -8.04 7.52 13.05
C VAL A 89 -8.52 6.66 14.20
N ALA A 90 -9.84 6.53 14.39
CA ALA A 90 -10.39 5.65 15.43
C ALA A 90 -9.89 4.19 15.27
N SER A 91 -9.86 3.68 14.03
CA SER A 91 -9.36 2.33 13.73
C SER A 91 -7.88 2.16 14.10
N VAL A 92 -7.04 3.17 13.83
CA VAL A 92 -5.64 3.16 14.26
C VAL A 92 -5.52 3.11 15.78
N LEU A 93 -6.23 3.98 16.49
CA LEU A 93 -6.16 4.05 17.96
C LEU A 93 -6.65 2.77 18.61
N GLU A 94 -7.73 2.16 18.09
CA GLU A 94 -8.23 0.87 18.54
C GLU A 94 -7.20 -0.24 18.30
N SER A 95 -6.62 -0.30 17.10
CA SER A 95 -5.60 -1.28 16.73
C SER A 95 -4.39 -1.20 17.66
N LEU A 96 -3.88 0.00 17.91
CA LEU A 96 -2.76 0.24 18.84
C LEU A 96 -3.10 -0.21 20.27
N SER A 97 -4.32 0.11 20.73
CA SER A 97 -4.79 -0.23 22.08
C SER A 97 -4.93 -1.75 22.24
N ARG A 98 -5.48 -2.44 21.25
CA ARG A 98 -5.61 -3.90 21.22
C ARG A 98 -4.26 -4.61 21.21
N SER A 99 -3.27 -4.05 20.52
CA SER A 99 -1.91 -4.59 20.46
C SER A 99 -1.03 -4.20 21.65
N GLY A 100 -1.55 -3.44 22.61
CA GLY A 100 -0.81 -3.01 23.81
C GLY A 100 0.33 -2.02 23.51
N VAL A 101 0.26 -1.30 22.39
CA VAL A 101 1.29 -0.33 21.98
C VAL A 101 1.02 0.99 22.68
N THR A 102 2.03 1.54 23.37
CA THR A 102 1.93 2.86 24.01
C THR A 102 2.04 3.97 22.96
N TYR A 103 1.05 4.85 22.91
CA TYR A 103 1.02 5.95 21.95
C TYR A 103 0.60 7.29 22.56
N LYS A 104 0.96 8.38 21.87
CA LYS A 104 0.42 9.74 22.10
C LYS A 104 -0.12 10.29 20.80
N VAL A 105 -1.22 11.02 20.88
CA VAL A 105 -1.87 11.64 19.72
C VAL A 105 -1.52 13.13 19.65
N TYR A 106 -1.10 13.59 18.49
CA TYR A 106 -0.96 15.00 18.15
C TYR A 106 -1.91 15.31 17.00
N ASP A 107 -2.98 16.05 17.27
CA ASP A 107 -4.08 16.30 16.35
C ASP A 107 -4.06 17.71 15.71
N ASN A 108 -2.98 18.47 15.92
CA ASN A 108 -2.89 19.86 15.48
C ASN A 108 -2.02 20.04 14.22
N VAL A 109 -1.95 19.02 13.37
CA VAL A 109 -1.26 19.10 12.07
C VAL A 109 -2.04 20.05 11.14
N ARG A 110 -1.32 20.90 10.41
CA ARG A 110 -1.89 21.77 9.36
C ARG A 110 -1.43 21.29 7.99
N VAL A 111 -2.28 21.51 6.98
CA VAL A 111 -1.90 21.39 5.55
C VAL A 111 -0.80 22.41 5.26
N GLU A 112 0.25 21.97 4.55
CA GLU A 112 1.47 22.75 4.31
C GLU A 112 2.07 23.31 5.61
N PRO A 113 2.73 22.47 6.42
CA PRO A 113 3.30 22.90 7.68
C PRO A 113 4.30 24.03 7.43
N THR A 114 4.03 25.20 8.01
CA THR A 114 4.96 26.34 7.96
C THR A 114 6.24 25.95 8.69
N ASP A 115 7.40 26.28 8.12
CA ASP A 115 8.73 25.89 8.62
C ASP A 115 8.99 26.27 10.10
N THR A 116 8.26 27.29 10.60
CA THR A 116 8.29 27.72 12.01
C THR A 116 7.61 26.75 12.99
N ARG A 117 6.83 25.79 12.48
CA ARG A 117 6.18 24.72 13.25
C ARG A 117 6.54 23.37 12.65
N SER A 118 7.83 23.08 12.53
CA SER A 118 8.28 21.70 12.48
C SER A 118 7.73 20.98 13.71
N VAL A 119 7.09 19.83 13.48
CA VAL A 119 6.46 19.01 14.51
C VAL A 119 7.58 18.38 15.34
N LEU A 120 8.17 19.18 16.24
CA LEU A 120 8.97 18.67 17.36
C LEU A 120 7.99 17.86 18.19
N ALA A 121 7.93 16.56 17.90
CA ALA A 121 7.32 15.56 18.76
C ALA A 121 8.13 15.52 20.06
N THR A 122 7.99 16.55 20.89
CA THR A 122 8.62 16.62 22.19
C THR A 122 8.02 15.51 23.02
N THR A 123 8.82 14.46 23.20
CA THR A 123 8.56 13.40 24.16
C THR A 123 8.68 14.02 25.55
N THR A 124 7.57 14.54 26.08
CA THR A 124 7.39 14.75 27.53
C THR A 124 6.60 13.59 28.07
#